data_AF-A0A7J3C890-F1
#
_entry.id   AF-A0A7J3C890-F1
#
_cell.length_a   1.000
_cell.length_b   1.000
_cell.length_c   1.000
_cell.angle_alpha   90.00
_cell.angle_beta   90.00
_cell.angle_gamma   90.00
#
_symmetry.space_group_name_H-M   'P 1'
#
loop_
_entity.id
_entity.type
_entity.pdbx_description
1 polymer ?
#
loop_
_entity_poly.entity_id
_entity_poly.type
_entity_poly.pdbx_seq_one_letter_code
_entity_poly.pdbx_strand_id
1 'polypeptide(L)'
;MNTLLVEPDYYTKYPPLGLLKLASFHRSQGDQIFYVRGINNEIDKKIRKIEITSLFTFAWKPVHEAIDFYHRMFSEADITAACISASLMPDHI
;
A
#
# COMPACT_ATOMS: atom_id res chain seq x y z
N MET A 1 1.93 -15.77 4.65
CA MET A 1 1.37 -14.60 5.39
C MET A 1 0.40 -13.85 4.48
N ASN A 2 -0.57 -13.10 5.02
CA ASN A 2 -1.51 -12.31 4.23
C ASN A 2 -1.01 -10.87 4.13
N THR A 3 -0.65 -10.45 2.92
CA THR A 3 -0.11 -9.12 2.62
C THR A 3 -1.07 -8.37 1.70
N LEU A 4 -1.43 -7.15 2.08
CA LEU A 4 -2.25 -6.23 1.28
C LEU A 4 -1.35 -5.21 0.59
N LEU A 5 -1.41 -5.16 -0.74
CA LEU A 5 -0.74 -4.17 -1.56
C LEU A 5 -1.75 -3.11 -1.97
N VAL A 6 -1.46 -1.86 -1.65
CA VAL A 6 -2.36 -0.74 -1.86
C VAL A 6 -1.76 0.22 -2.88
N GLU A 7 -2.45 0.41 -4.00
CA GLU A 7 -2.29 1.56 -4.88
C GLU A 7 -3.22 2.67 -4.39
N PRO A 8 -2.73 3.78 -3.81
CA PRO A 8 -3.58 4.92 -3.47
C PRO A 8 -4.40 5.43 -4.67
N ASP A 9 -5.49 6.17 -4.42
CA ASP A 9 -6.35 6.66 -5.49
C ASP A 9 -5.73 7.86 -6.23
N TYR A 10 -4.69 7.57 -7.00
CA TYR A 10 -4.00 8.55 -7.81
C TYR A 10 -4.87 8.99 -8.99
N TYR A 11 -4.93 10.31 -9.20
CA TYR A 11 -5.56 10.91 -10.38
C TYR A 11 -4.98 10.35 -11.69
N THR A 12 -3.66 10.23 -11.77
CA THR A 12 -2.98 9.68 -12.94
C THR A 12 -2.73 8.19 -12.79
N LYS A 13 -3.05 7.43 -13.85
CA LYS A 13 -2.86 5.98 -13.89
C LYS A 13 -1.47 5.63 -14.40
N TYR A 14 -0.64 5.08 -13.53
CA TYR A 14 0.60 4.44 -13.89
C TYR A 14 0.52 2.96 -13.52
N PRO A 15 1.15 2.05 -14.28
CA PRO A 15 1.30 0.68 -13.83
C PRO A 15 2.02 0.69 -12.47
N PRO A 16 1.48 0.04 -11.41
CA PRO A 16 2.09 0.04 -10.09
C PRO A 16 3.27 -0.95 -10.04
N LEU A 17 4.31 -0.71 -10.84
CA LEU A 17 5.42 -1.65 -11.06
C LEU A 17 6.11 -2.06 -9.76
N GLY A 18 6.24 -1.15 -8.81
CA GLY A 18 6.76 -1.45 -7.47
C GLY A 18 5.93 -2.53 -6.76
N LEU A 19 4.60 -2.37 -6.73
CA LEU A 19 3.70 -3.35 -6.14
C LEU A 19 3.71 -4.68 -6.91
N LEU A 20 3.82 -4.66 -8.24
CA LEU A 20 3.90 -5.89 -9.04
C LEU A 20 5.17 -6.70 -8.71
N LYS A 21 6.30 -6.01 -8.49
CA LYS A 21 7.56 -6.65 -8.08
C LYS A 21 7.46 -7.21 -6.67
N LEU A 22 6.89 -6.47 -5.72
CA LEU A 22 6.63 -6.94 -4.35
C LEU A 22 5.67 -8.13 -4.34
N ALA A 23 4.60 -8.09 -5.13
CA ALA A 23 3.66 -9.20 -5.28
C ALA A 23 4.37 -10.48 -5.75
N SER A 24 5.26 -10.35 -6.74
CA SER A 24 6.04 -11.46 -7.27
C SER A 24 7.01 -12.02 -6.23
N PHE A 25 7.68 -11.14 -5.49
CA PHE A 25 8.58 -11.52 -4.40
C PHE A 25 7.83 -12.26 -3.28
N HIS A 26 6.75 -11.68 -2.76
CA HIS A 26 5.96 -12.28 -1.69
C HIS A 26 5.36 -13.63 -2.10
N ARG A 27 4.83 -13.76 -3.33
CA ARG A 27 4.36 -15.05 -3.84
C ARG A 27 5.46 -16.11 -3.86
N SER A 28 6.70 -15.72 -4.20
CA SER A 28 7.85 -16.65 -4.16
C SER A 28 8.17 -17.16 -2.74
N GLN A 29 7.76 -16.42 -1.71
CA GLN A 29 7.91 -16.80 -0.30
C GLN A 29 6.68 -17.56 0.26
N GLY A 30 5.66 -17.83 -0.58
CA GLY A 30 4.43 -18.50 -0.16
C GLY A 30 3.39 -17.58 0.49
N ASP A 31 3.55 -16.25 0.36
CA ASP A 31 2.57 -15.28 0.87
C ASP A 31 1.35 -15.16 -0.04
N GLN A 32 0.18 -14.97 0.58
CA GLN A 32 -1.04 -14.60 -0.10
C GLN A 32 -1.08 -13.08 -0.28
N ILE A 33 -1.20 -12.66 -1.53
CA ILE A 33 -1.22 -11.26 -1.92
C ILE A 33 -2.63 -10.82 -2.26
N PHE A 34 -3.09 -9.80 -1.57
CA PHE A 34 -4.31 -9.04 -1.88
C PHE A 34 -3.87 -7.72 -2.50
N TYR A 35 -4.56 -7.30 -3.56
CA TYR A 35 -4.26 -6.04 -4.23
C TYR A 35 -5.52 -5.20 -4.30
N VAL A 36 -5.39 -3.93 -3.93
CA VAL A 36 -6.48 -2.96 -3.97
C VAL A 36 -5.98 -1.65 -4.55
N ARG A 37 -6.91 -0.93 -5.17
CA ARG A 37 -6.71 0.45 -5.60
C ARG A 37 -7.66 1.35 -4.83
N GLY A 38 -7.15 2.47 -4.34
CA GLY A 38 -7.86 3.39 -3.48
C GLY A 38 -8.21 2.74 -2.14
N ILE A 39 -9.40 3.04 -1.67
CA ILE A 39 -9.95 2.56 -0.40
C ILE A 39 -10.95 1.43 -0.68
N ASN A 40 -10.82 0.33 0.05
CA ASN A 40 -11.74 -0.80 -0.01
C ASN A 40 -12.05 -1.31 1.41
N ASN A 41 -13.32 -1.25 1.81
CA ASN A 41 -13.83 -1.65 3.13
C ASN A 41 -14.40 -3.08 3.16
N GLU A 42 -14.41 -3.81 2.05
CA GLU A 42 -14.99 -5.16 1.92
C GLU A 42 -13.94 -6.28 2.11
N ILE A 43 -12.78 -5.95 2.67
CA ILE A 43 -11.68 -6.91 2.88
C ILE A 43 -11.95 -7.75 4.13
N ASP A 44 -12.60 -8.90 3.95
CA ASP A 44 -12.90 -9.87 5.02
C ASP A 44 -11.76 -10.90 5.24
N LYS A 45 -10.51 -10.42 5.30
CA LYS A 45 -9.33 -11.27 5.52
C LYS A 45 -8.50 -10.67 6.64
N LYS A 46 -7.94 -11.53 7.51
CA LYS A 46 -6.92 -11.08 8.46
C LYS A 46 -5.66 -10.71 7.69
N ILE A 47 -5.36 -9.42 7.61
CA ILE A 47 -4.15 -8.88 7.01
C ILE A 47 -3.10 -8.67 8.10
N ARG A 48 -1.86 -9.07 7.85
CA ARG A 48 -0.73 -8.87 8.79
C ARG A 48 0.25 -7.79 8.33
N LYS A 49 0.35 -7.58 7.02
CA LYS A 49 1.25 -6.61 6.41
C LYS A 49 0.52 -5.81 5.34
N ILE A 50 0.71 -4.51 5.32
CA ILE A 50 0.12 -3.59 4.35
C ILE A 50 1.26 -2.78 3.73
N GLU A 51 1.40 -2.85 2.42
CA GLU A 51 2.43 -2.12 1.68
C GLU A 51 1.75 -1.12 0.74
N ILE A 52 1.96 0.16 1.01
CA ILE A 52 1.34 1.28 0.30
C ILE A 52 2.40 1.91 -0.61
N THR A 53 2.12 2.00 -1.91
CA THR A 53 3.04 2.68 -2.84
C THR A 53 2.86 4.19 -2.77
N SER A 54 3.95 4.95 -2.77
CA SER A 54 3.97 6.42 -2.80
C SER A 54 4.71 6.94 -4.05
N LEU A 55 3.97 7.27 -5.11
CA LEU A 55 4.55 7.52 -6.45
C LEU A 55 5.34 8.83 -6.55
N PHE A 56 4.71 9.98 -6.31
CA PHE A 56 5.32 11.30 -6.44
C PHE A 56 4.99 12.15 -5.22
N THR A 57 5.88 13.08 -4.90
CA THR A 57 5.77 13.97 -3.72
C THR A 57 4.50 14.84 -3.76
N PHE A 58 4.07 15.28 -4.94
CA PHE A 58 2.84 16.09 -5.07
C PHE A 58 1.55 15.29 -4.84
N ALA A 59 1.61 13.95 -4.91
CA ALA A 59 0.47 13.06 -4.73
C ALA A 59 0.37 12.51 -3.30
N TRP A 60 0.84 13.28 -2.31
CA TRP A 60 0.88 12.87 -0.90
C TRP A 60 -0.50 12.63 -0.29
N LYS A 61 -1.52 13.42 -0.70
CA LYS A 61 -2.86 13.38 -0.12
C LYS A 61 -3.53 11.99 -0.20
N PRO A 62 -3.67 11.35 -1.38
CA PRO A 62 -4.25 10.01 -1.45
C PRO A 62 -3.42 8.95 -0.70
N VAL A 63 -2.11 9.14 -0.54
CA VAL A 63 -1.26 8.24 0.26
C VAL A 63 -1.65 8.33 1.74
N HIS A 64 -1.80 9.53 2.28
CA HIS A 64 -2.22 9.74 3.69
C HIS A 64 -3.62 9.21 3.93
N GLU A 65 -4.55 9.47 3.02
CA GLU A 65 -5.93 8.95 3.10
C GLU A 65 -5.94 7.42 3.14
N ALA A 66 -5.08 6.76 2.34
CA ALA A 66 -4.92 5.31 2.37
C ALA A 66 -4.29 4.82 3.68
N ILE A 67 -3.23 5.47 4.17
CA ILE A 67 -2.58 5.13 5.45
C ILE A 67 -3.60 5.21 6.59
N ASP A 68 -4.29 6.34 6.73
CA ASP A 68 -5.28 6.56 7.79
C ASP A 68 -6.41 5.54 7.74
N PHE A 69 -6.93 5.26 6.54
CA PHE A 69 -8.01 4.30 6.35
C PHE A 69 -7.57 2.88 6.75
N TYR A 70 -6.44 2.42 6.21
CA TYR A 70 -5.98 1.05 6.44
C TYR A 70 -5.42 0.84 7.85
N HIS A 71 -4.86 1.87 8.49
CA HIS A 71 -4.46 1.82 9.89
C HIS A 71 -5.67 1.65 10.82
N ARG A 72 -6.80 2.33 10.53
CA ARG A 72 -8.04 2.15 11.29
C ARG A 72 -8.70 0.80 11.04
N MET A 73 -8.68 0.33 9.79
CA MET A 73 -9.30 -0.95 9.41
C MET A 73 -8.50 -2.16 9.95
N PHE A 74 -7.16 -2.05 10.01
CA PHE A 74 -6.27 -3.13 10.42
C PHE A 74 -5.28 -2.66 11.48
N SER A 75 -5.76 -2.43 12.70
CA SER A 75 -4.95 -1.92 13.81
C SER A 75 -3.79 -2.82 14.25
N GLU A 76 -3.86 -4.13 13.96
CA GLU A 76 -2.80 -5.11 14.25
C GLU A 76 -1.78 -5.29 13.10
N ALA A 77 -2.02 -4.69 11.93
CA ALA A 77 -1.17 -4.90 10.75
C ALA A 77 0.03 -3.96 10.76
N ASP A 78 1.17 -4.48 10.30
CA ASP A 78 2.35 -3.66 10.03
C ASP A 78 2.17 -2.91 8.70
N ILE A 79 2.29 -1.58 8.74
CA ILE A 79 2.04 -0.71 7.58
C ILE A 79 3.36 -0.10 7.14
N THR A 80 3.71 -0.27 5.86
CA THR A 80 4.86 0.36 5.24
C THR A 80 4.42 1.17 4.03
N ALA A 81 4.72 2.47 4.02
CA ALA A 81 4.65 3.31 2.83
C ALA A 81 6.05 3.47 2.23
N ALA A 82 6.20 3.22 0.93
CA ALA A 82 7.51 3.23 0.27
C ALA A 82 7.43 3.86 -1.13
N CYS A 83 8.58 3.95 -1.82
CA CYS A 83 8.79 4.60 -3.14
C CYS A 83 9.11 6.11 -3.02
N ILE A 84 9.12 6.81 -4.15
CA ILE A 84 9.82 8.10 -4.32
C ILE A 84 9.37 9.13 -3.28
N SER A 85 8.07 9.26 -3.01
CA SER A 85 7.59 10.25 -2.03
C SER A 85 8.08 9.93 -0.62
N ALA A 86 7.88 8.69 -0.16
CA ALA A 86 8.31 8.24 1.16
C ALA A 86 9.82 8.32 1.35
N SER A 87 10.59 7.99 0.31
CA SER A 87 12.05 8.00 0.38
C SER A 87 12.63 9.41 0.34
N LEU A 88 12.01 10.35 -0.39
CA LEU A 88 12.49 11.74 -0.48
C LEU A 88 12.01 12.63 0.67
N MET A 89 10.84 12.32 1.25
CA MET A 89 10.20 13.15 2.29
C MET A 89 9.67 12.27 3.44
N PRO A 90 10.56 11.60 4.19
CA PRO A 90 10.14 10.66 5.25
C PRO A 90 9.40 11.35 6.39
N ASP A 91 9.72 12.61 6.71
CA ASP A 91 9.04 13.38 7.77
C ASP A 91 7.60 13.83 7.40
N HIS A 92 7.20 13.60 6.14
CA HIS A 92 5.89 13.95 5.60
C HIS A 92 4.99 12.74 5.39
N ILE A 93 5.30 11.58 6.00
CA ILE A 93 4.52 10.35 5.91
C ILE A 93 4.21 9.81 7.31
#